data_AF-A0A1C2J9N7-F1
#
_entry.id   AF-A0A1C2J9N7-F1
#
_cell.length_a   1.000
_cell.length_b   1.000
_cell.length_c   1.000
_cell.angle_alpha   90.00
_cell.angle_beta   90.00
_cell.angle_gamma   90.00
#
_symmetry.space_group_name_H-M   'P 1'
#
loop_
_entity.id
_entity.type
_entity.pdbx_description
1 polymer ?
#
loop_
_entity_poly.entity_id
_entity_poly.type
_entity_poly.pdbx_seq_one_letter_code
_entity_poly.pdbx_strand_id
1 'polypeptide(L)'
;MFIEKTPIPLEQLSQGAWYVGRGRNGNVGLWDGEMFLVIGKKFGQPVIKHESPYSADEGTFQAFLRIDEGTMLEPFGDIGWDAQYGRLMRFECCDHE
;
A
#
# COMPACT_ATOMS: atom_id res chain seq x y z
N MET A 1 0.08 -3.94 -23.81
CA MET A 1 0.96 -4.99 -23.28
C MET A 1 0.82 -4.94 -21.77
N PHE A 2 0.12 -5.89 -21.17
CA PHE A 2 0.07 -6.00 -19.71
C PHE A 2 1.33 -6.75 -19.30
N ILE A 3 2.24 -6.11 -18.57
CA ILE A 3 3.34 -6.82 -17.94
C ILE A 3 2.68 -7.67 -16.84
N GLU A 4 2.73 -9.00 -16.97
CA GLU A 4 2.36 -9.89 -15.88
C GLU A 4 3.33 -9.62 -14.72
N LYS A 5 2.88 -8.88 -13.71
CA LYS A 5 3.62 -8.73 -12.46
C LYS A 5 3.35 -9.96 -11.60
N THR A 6 4.40 -10.66 -11.23
CA THR A 6 4.33 -11.72 -10.22
C THR A 6 3.90 -11.11 -8.88
N PRO A 7 3.00 -11.74 -8.12
CA PRO A 7 2.66 -11.28 -6.78
C PRO A 7 3.87 -11.25 -5.87
N ILE A 8 3.92 -10.26 -4.98
CA ILE A 8 4.93 -10.17 -3.93
C ILE A 8 4.63 -11.25 -2.89
N PRO A 9 5.58 -12.14 -2.56
CA PRO A 9 5.41 -13.14 -1.51
C PRO A 9 5.14 -12.50 -0.14
N LEU A 10 4.34 -13.17 0.69
CA LEU A 10 3.90 -12.67 2.00
C LEU A 10 5.07 -12.28 2.91
N GLU A 11 6.15 -13.06 2.89
CA GLU A 11 7.36 -12.85 3.67
C GLU A 11 8.18 -11.61 3.23
N GLN A 12 7.88 -11.04 2.06
CA GLN A 12 8.51 -9.82 1.57
C GLN A 12 7.68 -8.57 1.86
N LEU A 13 6.49 -8.72 2.43
CA LEU A 13 5.66 -7.60 2.84
C LEU A 13 6.22 -6.96 4.11
N SER A 14 6.53 -5.67 4.03
CA SER A 14 6.88 -4.83 5.17
C SER A 14 5.64 -4.27 5.84
N GLN A 15 5.48 -4.50 7.15
CA GLN A 15 4.40 -3.92 7.96
C GLN A 15 4.45 -2.38 7.87
N GLY A 16 3.28 -1.76 7.73
CA GLY A 16 3.15 -0.31 7.59
C GLY A 16 3.41 0.22 6.18
N ALA A 17 3.75 -0.62 5.20
CA ALA A 17 3.92 -0.20 3.81
C ALA A 17 2.65 -0.38 2.97
N TRP A 18 2.49 0.48 1.98
CA TRP A 18 1.40 0.42 1.01
C TRP A 18 1.78 -0.37 -0.24
N TYR A 19 0.80 -1.08 -0.80
CA TYR A 19 0.98 -1.89 -2.00
C TYR A 19 -0.13 -1.62 -3.01
N VAL A 20 0.25 -1.57 -4.28
CA VAL A 20 -0.68 -1.73 -5.40
C VAL A 20 -0.89 -3.22 -5.63
N GLY A 21 -2.16 -3.62 -5.70
CA GLY A 21 -2.57 -5.01 -5.81
C GLY A 21 -3.92 -5.17 -6.51
N ARG A 22 -4.40 -6.40 -6.52
CA ARG A 22 -5.77 -6.74 -6.89
C ARG A 22 -6.49 -7.23 -5.62
N GLY A 23 -7.39 -6.41 -5.09
CA GLY A 23 -8.25 -6.75 -3.97
C GLY A 23 -9.73 -6.84 -4.38
N ARG A 24 -10.57 -7.30 -3.46
CA ARG A 24 -12.02 -7.35 -3.65
C ARG A 24 -12.67 -5.97 -3.57
N ASN A 25 -12.17 -5.10 -2.71
CA ASN A 25 -12.75 -3.80 -2.39
C ASN A 25 -11.90 -2.62 -2.89
N GLY A 26 -10.62 -2.84 -3.17
CA GLY A 26 -9.70 -1.80 -3.64
C GLY A 26 -8.42 -2.39 -4.22
N ASN A 27 -7.67 -1.56 -4.95
CA ASN A 27 -6.41 -1.94 -5.60
C ASN A 27 -5.17 -1.37 -4.88
N VAL A 28 -5.38 -0.71 -3.75
CA VAL A 28 -4.32 -0.16 -2.90
C VAL A 28 -4.63 -0.56 -1.47
N GLY A 29 -3.67 -1.20 -0.80
CA GLY A 29 -3.81 -1.70 0.56
C GLY A 29 -2.56 -1.46 1.40
N LEU A 30 -2.77 -1.06 2.64
CA LEU A 30 -1.74 -0.97 3.67
C LEU A 30 -1.59 -2.34 4.34
N TRP A 31 -0.38 -2.89 4.37
CA TRP A 31 -0.12 -4.13 5.10
C TRP A 31 0.05 -3.84 6.59
N ASP A 32 -0.83 -4.35 7.45
CA ASP A 32 -0.75 -4.14 8.90
C ASP A 32 0.06 -5.21 9.66
N GLY A 33 0.56 -6.22 8.94
CA GLY A 33 1.27 -7.38 9.49
C GLY A 33 0.47 -8.69 9.43
N GLU A 34 -0.85 -8.61 9.23
CA GLU A 34 -1.76 -9.76 9.14
C GLU A 34 -2.73 -9.64 7.96
N MET A 35 -3.23 -8.43 7.70
CA MET A 35 -4.24 -8.11 6.69
C MET A 35 -3.84 -6.87 5.87
N PHE A 36 -4.45 -6.75 4.69
CA PHE A 36 -4.45 -5.51 3.92
C PHE A 36 -5.63 -4.64 4.33
N LEU A 37 -5.34 -3.41 4.77
CA LEU A 37 -6.32 -2.37 5.02
C LEU A 37 -6.59 -1.63 3.71
N VAL A 38 -7.78 -1.79 3.15
CA VAL A 38 -8.20 -1.17 1.89
C VAL A 38 -9.35 -0.20 2.09
N ILE A 39 -9.35 0.91 1.34
CA ILE A 39 -10.46 1.85 1.33
C ILE A 39 -11.54 1.31 0.38
N GLY A 40 -12.62 0.78 0.95
CA GLY A 40 -13.81 0.33 0.22
C GLY A 40 -15.00 1.27 0.42
N LYS A 41 -16.19 0.80 0.02
CA LYS A 41 -17.47 1.50 0.27
C LYS A 41 -18.45 0.63 1.04
N LYS A 42 -19.23 1.24 1.94
CA LYS A 42 -20.39 0.67 2.62
C LYS A 42 -21.49 1.74 2.70
N PHE A 43 -22.69 1.43 2.18
CA PHE A 43 -23.80 2.39 2.08
C PHE A 43 -23.42 3.74 1.42
N GLY A 44 -22.59 3.68 0.38
CA GLY A 44 -22.10 4.87 -0.33
C GLY A 44 -20.97 5.63 0.38
N GLN A 45 -20.65 5.31 1.64
CA GLN A 45 -19.60 5.97 2.42
C GLN A 45 -18.27 5.19 2.35
N PRO A 46 -17.11 5.90 2.34
CA PRO A 46 -15.81 5.26 2.42
C PRO A 46 -15.61 4.61 3.80
N VAL A 47 -15.11 3.37 3.81
CA VAL A 47 -14.77 2.65 5.04
C VAL A 47 -13.49 1.86 4.84
N ILE A 48 -12.73 1.65 5.90
CA ILE A 48 -11.62 0.69 5.91
C ILE A 48 -12.20 -0.73 5.95
N LYS A 49 -11.69 -1.60 5.08
CA LYS A 49 -12.00 -3.03 5.06
C LYS A 49 -10.71 -3.83 5.16
N HIS A 50 -10.79 -4.96 5.85
CA HIS A 50 -9.70 -5.93 5.94
C HIS A 50 -9.80 -6.91 4.77
N GLU A 51 -8.68 -7.18 4.12
CA GLU A 51 -8.53 -8.20 3.12
C GLU A 51 -7.34 -9.09 3.44
N SER A 52 -7.55 -10.40 3.50
CA SER A 52 -6.45 -11.33 3.74
C SER A 52 -5.55 -11.47 2.51
N PRO A 53 -4.26 -11.76 2.71
CA PRO A 53 -3.35 -12.11 1.63
C PRO A 53 -3.93 -13.24 0.77
N TYR A 54 -3.88 -13.05 -0.54
CA TYR A 54 -4.33 -14.05 -1.49
C TYR A 54 -3.37 -15.27 -1.51
N SER A 55 -3.96 -16.46 -1.45
CA SER A 55 -3.33 -17.75 -1.71
C SER A 55 -4.14 -18.52 -2.77
N ALA A 56 -3.67 -19.70 -3.18
CA ALA A 56 -4.42 -20.55 -4.12
C ALA A 56 -5.77 -21.01 -3.55
N ASP A 57 -5.85 -21.14 -2.23
CA ASP A 57 -6.98 -21.73 -1.52
C ASP A 57 -7.90 -20.68 -0.87
N GLU A 58 -7.37 -19.50 -0.54
CA GLU A 58 -8.08 -18.46 0.22
C GLU A 58 -7.58 -17.03 -0.04
N GLY A 59 -8.21 -16.06 0.62
CA GLY A 59 -7.78 -14.66 0.59
C GLY A 59 -8.28 -13.85 -0.59
N THR A 60 -8.08 -12.52 -0.52
CA THR A 60 -8.66 -11.60 -1.52
C THR A 60 -7.70 -10.58 -2.08
N PHE A 61 -6.64 -10.21 -1.36
CA PHE A 61 -5.71 -9.18 -1.82
C PHE A 61 -4.39 -9.77 -2.31
N GLN A 62 -4.07 -9.50 -3.56
CA GLN A 62 -2.83 -9.94 -4.21
C GLN A 62 -1.94 -8.71 -4.49
N ALA A 63 -0.86 -8.54 -3.73
CA ALA A 63 0.07 -7.42 -3.90
C ALA A 63 1.03 -7.64 -5.07
N PHE A 64 1.27 -6.62 -5.88
CA PHE A 64 2.16 -6.68 -7.07
C PHE A 64 3.28 -5.66 -7.06
N LEU A 65 3.12 -4.55 -6.35
CA LEU A 65 4.09 -3.47 -6.31
C LEU A 65 4.00 -2.76 -4.96
N ARG A 66 5.14 -2.62 -4.26
CA ARG A 66 5.23 -1.71 -3.13
C ARG A 66 5.20 -0.27 -3.63
N ILE A 67 4.40 0.58 -3.00
CA ILE A 67 4.38 2.01 -3.28
C ILE A 67 5.63 2.62 -2.63
N ASP A 68 6.45 3.31 -3.40
CA ASP A 68 7.50 4.17 -2.85
C ASP A 68 6.83 5.42 -2.27
N GLU A 69 6.81 5.50 -0.94
CA GLU A 69 6.29 6.65 -0.20
C GLU A 69 7.34 7.77 -0.09
N GLY A 70 8.54 7.53 -0.62
CA GLY A 70 9.70 8.39 -0.46
C GLY A 70 10.27 8.34 0.95
N THR A 71 11.41 8.98 1.11
CA THR A 71 12.04 9.25 2.41
C THR A 71 11.94 10.74 2.70
N MET A 72 11.39 11.09 3.86
CA MET A 72 11.35 12.47 4.33
C MET A 72 12.78 12.93 4.68
N LEU A 73 13.27 13.96 3.99
CA LEU A 73 14.59 14.55 4.22
C LEU A 73 14.50 15.77 5.14
N GLU A 74 13.47 16.58 4.94
CA GLU A 74 13.19 17.75 5.78
C GLU A 74 11.73 17.69 6.21
N PRO A 75 11.44 17.62 7.53
CA PRO A 75 10.07 17.69 8.01
C PRO A 75 9.47 19.07 7.75
N PHE A 76 8.13 19.12 7.67
CA PHE A 76 7.35 20.35 7.61
C PHE A 76 6.34 20.38 8.76
N GLY A 77 5.97 21.59 9.17
CA GLY A 77 5.01 21.81 10.23
C GLY A 77 5.59 21.58 11.63
N ASP A 78 4.92 22.15 12.62
CA ASP A 78 5.33 22.08 14.02
C ASP A 78 4.25 21.44 14.92
N ILE A 79 2.98 21.37 14.49
CA ILE A 79 1.85 20.98 15.37
C ILE A 79 0.64 20.41 14.63
N GLY A 80 0.29 19.17 14.99
CA GLY A 80 -0.99 18.58 14.64
C GLY A 80 -1.03 18.03 13.22
N TRP A 81 -1.87 18.60 12.36
CA TRP A 81 -2.16 18.05 11.03
C TRP A 81 -1.04 18.26 10.03
N ASP A 82 -0.23 19.31 10.19
CA ASP A 82 0.84 19.69 9.28
C ASP A 82 2.15 18.91 9.54
N ALA A 83 2.33 18.41 10.77
CA ALA A 83 3.49 17.65 11.22
C ALA A 83 3.72 16.31 10.48
N GLN A 84 2.74 15.87 9.68
CA GLN A 84 2.83 14.65 8.87
C GLN A 84 3.34 14.93 7.45
N TYR A 85 3.57 16.18 7.08
CA TYR A 85 4.06 16.56 5.76
C TYR A 85 5.58 16.75 5.77
N GLY A 86 6.21 16.49 4.62
CA GLY A 86 7.62 16.79 4.39
C GLY A 86 7.76 18.11 3.62
N ARG A 87 8.76 18.93 4.00
CA ARG A 87 9.21 20.07 3.21
C ARG A 87 10.01 19.60 2.00
N LEU A 88 10.77 18.52 2.19
CA LEU A 88 11.55 17.86 1.15
C LEU A 88 11.45 16.33 1.28
N MET A 89 11.15 15.66 0.17
CA MET A 89 11.13 14.21 0.06
C MET A 89 12.04 13.74 -1.06
N ARG A 90 12.62 12.55 -0.88
CA ARG A 90 13.38 11.84 -1.91
C ARG A 90 12.66 10.56 -2.28
N PHE A 91 12.53 10.31 -3.57
CA PHE A 91 12.07 9.03 -4.11
C PHE A 91 13.25 8.30 -4.70
N GLU A 92 13.30 6.99 -4.52
CA GLU A 92 14.29 6.16 -5.21
C GLU A 92 13.68 5.76 -6.55
N CYS A 93 14.20 6.33 -7.64
CA CYS A 93 13.88 5.78 -8.96
C CYS A 93 14.62 4.45 -9.10
N CYS A 94 13.88 3.35 -9.12
CA CYS A 94 14.38 2.14 -9.74
C CYS A 94 14.42 2.40 -11.25
N ASP A 95 15.61 2.50 -11.83
CA ASP A 95 15.77 2.49 -13.28
C ASP A 95 15.14 1.19 -13.80
N HIS A 96 14.02 1.31 -14.52
CA HIS A 96 13.43 0.19 -15.23
C HIS A 96 14.17 0.05 -16.56
N GLU A 97 15.20 -0.79 -16.59
CA GLU A 97 15.77 -1.34 -17.83
C GLU A 97 14.80 -2.31 -18.53
#